data_AF-A0AAD9K4X6-F1
#
_entry.id   AF-A0AAD9K4X6-F1
#
_cell.length_a   1.000
_cell.length_b   1.000
_cell.length_c   1.000
_cell.angle_alpha   90.00
_cell.angle_beta   90.00
_cell.angle_gamma   90.00
#
_symmetry.space_group_name_H-M   'P 1'
#
loop_
_entity.id
_entity.type
_entity.pdbx_description
1 polymer ?
#
loop_
_entity_poly.entity_id
_entity_poly.type
_entity_poly.pdbx_seq_one_letter_code
_entity_poly.pdbx_strand_id
1 'polypeptide(L)'
;MQCSECNSGEVMSSDKKQCLKCPTYCDKCKEIDGKKTECVTCEEQYTLKDKSCEACGGHCKSCDTTGAGKCDEGKCDDKYVLASDKTCKACPTDCSSCTYDSANSKTVCKDGGCDAGFAITAEKTCEGNHHLEFTVSLLICHYYISGFF
;
A
#
# COMPACT_ATOMS: atom_id res chain seq x y z
N MET A 1 -37.47 -26.90 -10.58
CA MET A 1 -36.59 -25.83 -11.11
C MET A 1 -35.16 -26.22 -10.81
N GLN A 2 -34.31 -26.25 -11.83
CA GLN A 2 -32.86 -26.41 -11.68
C GLN A 2 -32.23 -25.05 -11.98
N CYS A 3 -31.24 -24.63 -11.20
CA CYS A 3 -30.41 -23.48 -11.57
C CYS A 3 -29.51 -23.90 -12.73
N SER A 4 -29.55 -23.16 -13.83
CA SER A 4 -28.67 -23.37 -14.98
C SER A 4 -27.36 -22.60 -14.84
N GLU A 5 -27.39 -21.45 -14.16
CA GLU A 5 -26.24 -20.58 -13.90
C GLU A 5 -26.40 -19.94 -12.51
N CYS A 6 -25.27 -19.62 -11.86
CA CYS A 6 -25.22 -18.90 -10.60
C CYS A 6 -24.57 -17.53 -10.81
N ASN A 7 -24.89 -16.57 -9.95
CA ASN A 7 -24.30 -15.23 -10.07
C ASN A 7 -22.83 -15.22 -9.61
N SER A 8 -22.13 -14.12 -9.84
CA SER A 8 -20.79 -13.91 -9.30
C SER A 8 -20.80 -14.03 -7.77
N GLY A 9 -19.82 -14.75 -7.21
CA GLY A 9 -19.77 -15.05 -5.78
C GLY A 9 -20.71 -16.17 -5.31
N GLU A 10 -21.23 -16.98 -6.23
CA GLU A 10 -22.06 -18.14 -5.92
C GLU A 10 -21.57 -19.41 -6.65
N VAL A 11 -21.80 -20.57 -6.05
CA VAL A 11 -21.48 -21.88 -6.63
C VAL A 11 -22.72 -22.77 -6.70
N MET A 12 -22.86 -23.51 -7.79
CA MET A 12 -23.97 -24.45 -7.98
C MET A 12 -23.90 -25.58 -6.98
N SER A 13 -25.01 -25.88 -6.30
CA SER A 13 -25.10 -27.08 -5.47
C SER A 13 -25.15 -28.35 -6.33
N SER A 14 -24.68 -29.46 -5.76
CA SER A 14 -24.61 -30.80 -6.34
C SER A 14 -25.96 -31.33 -6.83
N ASP A 15 -27.06 -30.90 -6.20
CA ASP A 15 -28.42 -31.23 -6.62
C ASP A 15 -28.99 -30.30 -7.71
N LYS A 16 -28.21 -29.26 -8.09
CA LYS A 16 -28.55 -28.19 -9.04
C LYS A 16 -29.85 -27.46 -8.72
N LYS A 17 -30.33 -27.51 -7.48
CA LYS A 17 -31.58 -26.82 -7.09
C LYS A 17 -31.33 -25.43 -6.56
N GLN A 18 -30.12 -25.14 -6.10
CA GLN A 18 -29.76 -23.88 -5.47
C GLN A 18 -28.33 -23.45 -5.81
N CYS A 19 -28.11 -22.15 -5.79
CA CYS A 19 -26.79 -21.54 -5.79
C CYS A 19 -26.44 -21.18 -4.35
N LEU A 20 -25.27 -21.62 -3.89
CA LEU A 20 -24.77 -21.36 -2.55
C LEU A 20 -23.82 -20.17 -2.61
N LYS A 21 -24.02 -19.19 -1.73
CA LYS A 21 -23.16 -18.01 -1.65
C LYS A 21 -21.78 -18.39 -1.13
N CYS A 22 -20.76 -17.76 -1.69
CA CYS A 22 -19.41 -17.85 -1.16
C CYS A 22 -19.31 -17.12 0.19
N PRO A 23 -18.38 -17.54 1.06
CA PRO A 23 -18.07 -16.81 2.29
C PRO A 23 -17.64 -15.36 1.98
N THR A 24 -17.69 -14.47 2.97
CA THR A 24 -17.28 -13.07 2.80
C THR A 24 -15.81 -12.98 2.35
N TYR A 25 -15.52 -12.03 1.46
CA TYR A 25 -14.18 -11.76 0.90
C TYR A 25 -13.59 -12.90 0.06
N CYS A 26 -14.46 -13.79 -0.42
CA CYS A 26 -14.11 -14.94 -1.23
C CYS A 26 -14.51 -14.71 -2.69
N ASP A 27 -13.53 -14.56 -3.57
CA ASP A 27 -13.73 -14.45 -5.02
C ASP A 27 -14.29 -15.74 -5.60
N LYS A 28 -13.77 -16.90 -5.16
CA LYS A 28 -14.19 -18.23 -5.63
C LYS A 28 -14.31 -19.21 -4.49
N CYS A 29 -15.46 -19.87 -4.41
CA CYS A 29 -15.72 -20.95 -3.47
C CYS A 29 -16.10 -22.26 -4.15
N LYS A 30 -16.02 -23.35 -3.40
CA LYS A 30 -16.51 -24.68 -3.77
C LYS A 30 -17.60 -25.14 -2.81
N GLU A 31 -18.54 -25.92 -3.30
CA GLU A 31 -19.53 -26.59 -2.45
C GLU A 31 -18.88 -27.73 -1.65
N ILE A 32 -19.35 -27.90 -0.41
CA ILE A 32 -19.07 -29.02 0.49
C ILE A 32 -20.37 -29.55 1.08
N ASP A 33 -20.52 -30.88 1.10
CA ASP A 33 -21.63 -31.61 1.73
C ASP A 33 -23.05 -31.18 1.30
N GLY A 34 -23.23 -30.76 0.04
CA GLY A 34 -24.57 -30.46 -0.49
C GLY A 34 -25.17 -29.12 -0.02
N LYS A 35 -24.50 -28.41 0.90
CA LYS A 35 -25.13 -27.32 1.67
C LYS A 35 -24.18 -26.20 2.10
N LYS A 36 -22.87 -26.42 2.13
CA LYS A 36 -21.89 -25.44 2.60
C LYS A 36 -20.97 -25.04 1.47
N THR A 37 -20.29 -23.91 1.65
CA THR A 37 -19.25 -23.43 0.73
C THR A 37 -17.95 -23.22 1.50
N GLU A 38 -16.84 -23.61 0.88
CA GLU A 38 -15.48 -23.33 1.35
C GLU A 38 -14.80 -22.41 0.36
N CYS A 39 -14.05 -21.43 0.85
CA CYS A 39 -13.32 -20.56 -0.04
C CYS A 39 -12.13 -21.29 -0.69
N VAL A 40 -11.90 -20.99 -1.96
CA VAL A 40 -10.79 -21.50 -2.78
C VAL A 40 -9.84 -20.37 -3.14
N THR A 41 -10.37 -19.19 -3.44
CA THR A 41 -9.59 -18.00 -3.80
C THR A 41 -10.23 -16.78 -3.15
N CYS A 42 -9.41 -15.98 -2.47
CA CYS A 42 -9.83 -14.75 -1.81
C CYS A 42 -9.78 -13.55 -2.75
N GLU A 43 -10.54 -12.51 -2.41
CA GLU A 43 -10.43 -11.20 -3.05
C GLU A 43 -9.04 -10.58 -2.81
N GLU A 44 -8.69 -9.55 -3.59
CA GLU A 44 -7.46 -8.79 -3.36
C GLU A 44 -7.39 -8.26 -1.92
N GLN A 45 -6.19 -8.18 -1.34
CA GLN A 45 -5.99 -7.81 0.06
C GLN A 45 -6.51 -8.82 1.10
N TYR A 46 -6.89 -10.02 0.69
CA TYR A 46 -7.22 -11.14 1.58
C TYR A 46 -6.43 -12.40 1.22
N THR A 47 -6.17 -13.25 2.20
CA THR A 47 -5.47 -14.53 2.04
C THR A 47 -6.28 -15.67 2.63
N LEU A 48 -6.13 -16.86 2.05
CA LEU A 48 -6.86 -18.05 2.47
C LEU A 48 -6.24 -18.64 3.75
N LYS A 49 -6.98 -18.61 4.85
CA LYS A 49 -6.64 -19.26 6.11
C LYS A 49 -7.81 -20.08 6.63
N ASP A 50 -7.55 -21.38 6.87
CA ASP A 50 -8.56 -22.33 7.37
C ASP A 50 -9.89 -22.29 6.59
N LYS A 51 -9.80 -22.21 5.25
CA LYS A 51 -10.94 -22.17 4.30
C LYS A 51 -11.77 -20.88 4.36
N SER A 52 -11.29 -19.87 5.08
CA SER A 52 -11.85 -18.53 5.18
C SER A 52 -10.85 -17.50 4.66
N CYS A 53 -11.33 -16.33 4.24
CA CYS A 53 -10.46 -15.25 3.80
C CYS A 53 -10.22 -14.30 4.96
N GLU A 54 -8.94 -14.11 5.31
CA GLU A 54 -8.50 -13.17 6.33
C GLU A 54 -7.78 -11.99 5.66
N ALA A 55 -7.99 -10.79 6.19
CA ALA A 55 -7.40 -9.59 5.62
C ALA A 55 -5.87 -9.58 5.74
N CYS A 56 -5.22 -9.07 4.70
CA CYS A 56 -3.82 -8.72 4.71
C CYS A 56 -3.56 -7.52 5.65
N GLY A 57 -2.28 -7.26 5.92
CA GLY A 57 -1.87 -6.04 6.62
C GLY A 57 -2.38 -4.80 5.88
N GLY A 58 -2.62 -3.71 6.63
CA GLY A 58 -3.04 -2.45 6.03
C GLY A 58 -2.09 -1.99 4.92
N HIS A 59 -2.65 -1.46 3.84
CA HIS A 59 -1.92 -1.00 2.65
C HIS A 59 -1.14 -2.09 1.91
N CYS A 60 -1.66 -3.32 1.94
CA CYS A 60 -1.10 -4.46 1.26
C CYS A 60 -2.04 -5.01 0.19
N LYS A 61 -1.50 -5.25 -1.00
CA LYS A 61 -2.20 -5.83 -2.15
C LYS A 61 -2.32 -7.36 -2.06
N SER A 62 -1.35 -8.04 -1.43
CA SER A 62 -1.35 -9.51 -1.29
C SER A 62 -0.48 -9.97 -0.12
N CYS A 63 -0.96 -10.99 0.60
CA CYS A 63 -0.32 -11.61 1.75
C CYS A 63 -0.40 -13.14 1.68
N ASP A 64 -0.32 -13.70 0.48
CA ASP A 64 -0.47 -15.13 0.22
C ASP A 64 0.65 -15.97 0.86
N THR A 65 1.86 -15.40 0.94
CA THR A 65 3.03 -16.08 1.49
C THR A 65 3.30 -15.73 2.96
N THR A 66 3.06 -14.48 3.35
CA THR A 66 3.30 -14.01 4.72
C THR A 66 2.13 -14.26 5.67
N GLY A 67 0.93 -14.44 5.12
CA GLY A 67 -0.30 -14.71 5.86
C GLY A 67 -1.00 -13.45 6.36
N ALA A 68 -2.14 -13.68 7.00
CA ALA A 68 -3.04 -12.63 7.46
C ALA A 68 -2.36 -11.59 8.35
N GLY A 69 -2.77 -10.33 8.20
CA GLY A 69 -2.21 -9.18 8.93
C GLY A 69 -0.79 -8.75 8.51
N LYS A 70 -0.18 -9.43 7.53
CA LYS A 70 1.14 -9.10 6.98
C LYS A 70 1.06 -8.79 5.49
N CYS A 71 2.20 -8.50 4.87
CA CYS A 71 2.31 -8.22 3.46
C CYS A 71 3.50 -8.92 2.82
N ASP A 72 3.28 -9.40 1.60
CA ASP A 72 4.30 -10.02 0.79
C ASP A 72 5.25 -8.98 0.20
N GLU A 73 6.44 -9.44 -0.18
CA GLU A 73 7.49 -8.56 -0.70
C GLU A 73 7.07 -7.88 -2.00
N GLY A 74 7.22 -6.55 -2.04
CA GLY A 74 6.79 -5.73 -3.19
C GLY A 74 5.28 -5.63 -3.38
N LYS A 75 4.47 -6.07 -2.41
CA LYS A 75 2.99 -6.01 -2.48
C LYS A 75 2.38 -4.87 -1.67
N CYS A 76 3.15 -3.91 -1.18
CA CYS A 76 2.59 -2.71 -0.59
C CYS A 76 1.91 -1.83 -1.64
N ASP A 77 0.95 -1.02 -1.18
CA ASP A 77 0.34 0.04 -1.98
C ASP A 77 1.36 1.11 -2.39
N ASP A 78 0.98 1.91 -3.36
CA ASP A 78 1.82 3.00 -3.86
C ASP A 78 2.04 4.01 -2.73
N LYS A 79 3.27 4.53 -2.60
CA LYS A 79 3.74 5.32 -1.44
C LYS A 79 3.80 4.55 -0.11
N TYR A 80 3.82 3.21 -0.14
CA TYR A 80 4.13 2.38 1.03
C TYR A 80 5.30 1.43 0.74
N VAL A 81 6.06 1.09 1.78
CA VAL A 81 7.18 0.15 1.70
C VAL A 81 7.10 -0.91 2.79
N LEU A 82 7.58 -2.12 2.49
CA LEU A 82 7.59 -3.22 3.43
C LEU A 82 8.62 -2.98 4.54
N ALA A 83 8.17 -3.01 5.79
CA ALA A 83 9.02 -2.97 6.97
C ALA A 83 9.47 -4.37 7.42
N SER A 84 10.42 -4.42 8.35
CA SER A 84 10.96 -5.68 8.90
C SER A 84 9.90 -6.57 9.57
N ASP A 85 8.83 -5.98 10.10
CA ASP A 85 7.69 -6.68 10.71
C ASP A 85 6.72 -7.29 9.68
N LYS A 86 7.03 -7.17 8.38
CA LYS A 86 6.19 -7.55 7.25
C LYS A 86 4.89 -6.75 7.16
N THR A 87 4.86 -5.52 7.65
CA THR A 87 3.76 -4.58 7.42
C THR A 87 4.18 -3.47 6.46
N CYS A 88 3.22 -2.87 5.78
CA CYS A 88 3.47 -1.74 4.89
C CYS A 88 3.46 -0.44 5.70
N LYS A 89 4.52 0.35 5.59
CA LYS A 89 4.65 1.66 6.23
C LYS A 89 4.65 2.75 5.16
N ALA A 90 3.97 3.86 5.44
CA ALA A 90 3.90 4.98 4.53
C ALA A 90 5.29 5.58 4.28
N CYS A 91 5.53 6.01 3.05
CA CYS A 91 6.67 6.84 2.72
C CYS A 91 6.59 8.20 3.44
N PRO A 92 7.73 8.87 3.68
CA PRO A 92 7.74 10.23 4.18
C PRO A 92 6.90 11.17 3.31
N THR A 93 6.44 12.27 3.88
CA THR A 93 5.73 13.32 3.12
C THR A 93 6.56 13.77 1.91
N ASP A 94 5.87 14.05 0.80
CA ASP A 94 6.47 14.51 -0.46
C ASP A 94 7.48 13.52 -1.07
N CYS A 95 7.40 12.25 -0.68
CA CYS A 95 8.19 11.16 -1.25
C CYS A 95 7.31 10.20 -2.05
N SER A 96 7.56 10.13 -3.36
CA SER A 96 6.93 9.18 -4.28
C SER A 96 7.46 7.75 -4.14
N SER A 97 8.71 7.58 -3.70
CA SER A 97 9.33 6.26 -3.53
C SER A 97 10.32 6.22 -2.37
N CYS A 98 10.09 5.32 -1.42
CA CYS A 98 10.90 5.17 -0.21
C CYS A 98 11.46 3.75 -0.04
N THR A 99 12.41 3.62 0.88
CA THR A 99 12.91 2.36 1.46
C THR A 99 12.67 2.33 2.95
N TYR A 100 12.65 1.13 3.55
CA TYR A 100 12.64 0.98 4.99
C TYR A 100 14.09 0.90 5.50
N ASP A 101 14.45 1.82 6.39
CA ASP A 101 15.70 1.80 7.13
C ASP A 101 15.52 0.99 8.42
N SER A 102 15.92 -0.28 8.36
CA SER A 102 15.82 -1.21 9.49
C SER A 102 16.70 -0.83 10.68
N ALA A 103 17.76 -0.04 10.49
CA ALA A 103 18.63 0.38 11.59
C ALA A 103 17.94 1.43 12.46
N ASN A 104 17.19 2.34 11.83
CA ASN A 104 16.47 3.43 12.50
C ASN A 104 14.96 3.19 12.63
N SER A 105 14.47 2.04 12.15
CA SER A 105 13.05 1.67 12.12
C SER A 105 12.12 2.75 11.52
N LYS A 106 12.57 3.37 10.42
CA LYS A 106 11.84 4.45 9.73
C LYS A 106 11.81 4.26 8.22
N THR A 107 10.86 4.88 7.54
CA THR A 107 10.88 4.99 6.08
C THR A 107 11.72 6.20 5.68
N VAL A 108 12.49 6.04 4.61
CA VAL A 108 13.39 7.07 4.08
C VAL A 108 13.21 7.17 2.58
N CYS A 109 13.26 8.37 2.02
CA CYS A 109 13.08 8.57 0.60
C CYS A 109 14.28 8.05 -0.20
N LYS A 110 14.02 7.46 -1.37
CA LYS A 110 15.07 7.06 -2.30
C LYS A 110 15.66 8.29 -2.98
N ASP A 111 16.90 8.19 -3.44
CA ASP A 111 17.52 9.23 -4.27
C ASP A 111 16.69 9.47 -5.53
N GLY A 112 16.29 10.73 -5.76
CA GLY A 112 15.36 11.11 -6.83
C GLY A 112 13.91 10.67 -6.62
N GLY A 113 13.56 10.15 -5.44
CA GLY A 113 12.22 9.68 -5.09
C GLY A 113 11.28 10.77 -4.56
N CYS A 114 11.73 12.03 -4.49
CA CYS A 114 10.88 13.14 -4.06
C CYS A 114 9.85 13.52 -5.12
N ASP A 115 8.68 13.96 -4.67
CA ASP A 115 7.64 14.55 -5.52
C ASP A 115 8.18 15.83 -6.19
N ALA A 116 7.56 16.24 -7.31
CA ALA A 116 8.02 17.39 -8.08
C ALA A 116 8.04 18.67 -7.24
N GLY A 117 9.17 19.39 -7.25
CA GLY A 117 9.38 20.61 -6.44
C GLY A 117 10.11 20.38 -5.11
N PHE A 118 10.40 19.12 -4.76
CA PHE A 118 11.11 18.75 -3.55
C PHE A 118 12.47 18.14 -3.86
N ALA A 119 13.43 18.37 -2.98
CA ALA A 119 14.77 17.80 -3.06
C ALA A 119 15.05 16.90 -1.85
N ILE A 120 15.88 15.86 -2.06
CA ILE A 120 16.26 14.96 -0.98
C ILE A 120 17.28 15.63 -0.06
N THR A 121 17.05 15.51 1.25
CA THR A 121 17.96 16.02 2.29
C THR A 121 19.04 14.99 2.65
N ALA A 122 20.03 15.40 3.46
CA ALA A 122 21.00 14.47 4.04
C ALA A 122 20.34 13.41 4.94
N GLU A 123 19.17 13.71 5.51
CA GLU A 123 18.39 12.79 6.35
C GLU A 123 17.48 11.85 5.55
N LYS A 124 17.57 11.89 4.21
CA LYS A 124 16.74 11.14 3.26
C LYS A 124 15.25 11.44 3.43
N THR A 125 14.92 12.69 3.75
CA THR A 125 13.57 13.27 3.68
C THR A 125 13.46 14.18 2.46
N CYS A 126 12.25 14.58 2.09
CA CYS A 126 12.01 15.51 0.99
C CYS A 126 11.63 16.88 1.54
N GLU A 127 12.33 17.92 1.11
CA GLU A 127 12.04 19.30 1.49
C GLU A 127 11.85 20.17 0.25
N GLY A 128 10.86 21.06 0.31
CA GLY A 128 10.53 21.94 -0.80
C GLY A 128 11.64 22.96 -1.04
N ASN A 129 11.95 23.21 -2.30
CA ASN A 129 12.89 24.26 -2.70
C ASN A 129 12.25 25.67 -2.53
N HIS A 130 11.88 26.05 -1.31
CA HIS A 130 11.47 27.43 -0.98
C HIS A 130 12.66 28.34 -0.66
N HIS A 131 13.90 27.87 -0.87
CA HIS A 131 15.11 28.56 -0.44
C HIS A 131 15.75 29.51 -1.47
N LEU A 132 15.02 29.92 -2.52
CA LEU A 132 15.53 30.90 -3.51
C LEU A 132 14.93 32.31 -3.40
N GLU A 133 14.04 32.59 -2.45
CA GLU A 133 13.48 33.95 -2.24
C GLU A 133 14.03 34.67 -0.97
N PHE A 134 15.03 34.11 -0.26
CA PHE A 134 15.49 34.70 1.02
C PHE A 134 16.97 35.06 1.15
N THR A 135 17.74 35.09 0.06
CA THR A 135 19.13 35.62 0.08
C THR A 135 19.34 36.90 -0.73
N VAL A 136 18.32 37.42 -1.44
CA VAL A 136 18.43 38.71 -2.16
C VAL A 136 18.17 39.93 -1.25
N SER A 137 17.89 39.76 0.04
CA SER A 137 17.68 40.89 0.98
C SER A 137 18.92 41.33 1.77
N LEU A 138 20.05 40.63 1.69
CA LEU A 138 21.27 40.99 2.46
C LEU A 138 22.46 41.46 1.61
N LEU A 139 22.39 41.35 0.28
CA LEU A 139 23.46 41.83 -0.62
C LEU A 139 23.25 43.26 -1.17
N ILE A 140 22.12 43.91 -0.87
CA ILE A 140 21.87 45.31 -1.27
C ILE A 140 22.45 46.31 -0.24
N CYS A 141 22.92 45.86 0.93
CA CYS A 141 23.42 46.76 1.98
C CYS A 141 24.90 47.18 1.84
N HIS A 142 25.63 46.69 0.83
CA HIS A 142 27.03 47.10 0.59
C HIS A 142 27.24 48.00 -0.63
N TYR A 143 26.17 48.37 -1.36
CA TYR A 143 26.29 49.16 -2.59
C TYR A 143 25.68 50.57 -2.56
N TYR A 144 25.18 51.04 -1.41
CA TYR A 144 24.82 52.45 -1.21
C TYR A 144 25.99 53.24 -0.59
N ILE A 145 26.96 53.59 -1.45
CA ILE A 145 27.41 54.98 -1.68
C ILE A 145 27.70 55.75 -0.37
N SER A 146 28.94 55.88 0.13
CA SER A 146 30.09 56.53 -0.53
C SER A 146 29.71 57.78 -1.32
N GLY A 147 29.14 58.77 -0.64
CA GLY A 147 29.03 60.13 -1.19
C GLY A 147 28.07 61.00 -0.43
N PHE A 148 28.58 61.79 0.52
CA PHE A 148 28.15 63.18 0.75
C PHE A 148 29.07 63.88 1.76
N PHE A 149 29.64 65.00 1.29
CA PHE A 149 30.47 66.03 1.94
C PHE A 149 31.94 65.71 2.29
#